data_AF-A0A291TH15-F1
#
_entry.id   AF-A0A291TH15-F1
#
_cell.length_a   1.000
_cell.length_b   1.000
_cell.length_c   1.000
_cell.angle_alpha   90.00
_cell.angle_beta   90.00
_cell.angle_gamma   90.00
#
_symmetry.space_group_name_H-M   'P 1'
#
loop_
_entity.id
_entity.type
_entity.pdbx_description
1 polymer ?
#
loop_
_entity_poly.entity_id
_entity_poly.type
_entity_poly.pdbx_seq_one_letter_code
_entity_poly.pdbx_strand_id
1 'polypeptide(L)'
;MSFAAIPFSTTLLTPRLFIAHMGRASRGLLALLLLLAGHSARADERWQSDSYLVESFMAIAMEREYGEARQTRFARWQQPIRLQLINESGDKPLQADVVKVQAAHLARITGHPISMVTAKPNLTLIMTDYSKMKSLANRTMGNDPSVNIALKEGLCLANFATNPQHEISRATIIIPVDYSRAKGRFLDCVVEEFTQVMGLPNDSDKVFPSIFNDNSIDSFLTGLDYVLLKMAYHPALKAGMSSDEIRAVLPIALADLRAKGEIREANRRVQQQSLKSWAGQ
;
A
#
# COMPACT_ATOMS: atom_id res chain seq x y z
N MET A 1 27.61 -48.85 -31.71
CA MET A 1 27.73 -47.74 -32.68
C MET A 1 27.89 -46.47 -31.89
N SER A 2 28.99 -45.78 -32.12
CA SER A 2 29.52 -44.65 -31.34
C SER A 2 29.24 -43.35 -32.08
N PHE A 3 28.71 -42.33 -31.40
CA PHE A 3 28.77 -40.90 -31.76
C PHE A 3 28.51 -40.12 -30.45
N ALA A 4 29.54 -39.77 -29.67
CA ALA A 4 30.43 -38.60 -29.81
C ALA A 4 29.70 -37.26 -29.61
N ALA A 5 29.80 -36.74 -28.39
CA ALA A 5 29.44 -35.38 -28.01
C ALA A 5 30.52 -34.39 -28.49
N ILE A 6 30.11 -33.28 -29.09
CA ILE A 6 30.98 -32.15 -29.45
C ILE A 6 30.65 -30.98 -28.50
N PRO A 7 31.65 -30.33 -27.87
CA PRO A 7 31.41 -29.18 -27.01
C PRO A 7 31.30 -27.89 -27.82
N PHE A 8 30.32 -27.04 -27.50
CA PHE A 8 30.30 -25.65 -27.95
C PHE A 8 31.20 -24.80 -27.04
N SER A 9 32.33 -24.35 -27.58
CA SER A 9 33.15 -23.29 -26.98
C SER A 9 32.49 -21.93 -27.20
N THR A 10 32.01 -21.30 -26.12
CA THR A 10 31.62 -19.88 -26.13
C THR A 10 32.87 -19.02 -25.97
N THR A 11 33.46 -18.62 -27.09
CA THR A 11 34.54 -17.63 -27.12
C THR A 11 33.97 -16.27 -26.68
N LEU A 12 34.51 -15.72 -25.59
CA LEU A 12 34.31 -14.34 -25.15
C LEU A 12 34.72 -13.37 -26.28
N LEU A 13 33.76 -12.72 -26.94
CA LEU A 13 34.03 -11.55 -27.76
C LEU A 13 34.32 -10.35 -26.83
N THR A 14 35.60 -10.09 -26.62
CA THR A 14 36.09 -8.82 -26.08
C THR A 14 35.74 -7.66 -27.02
N PRO A 15 35.30 -6.48 -26.51
CA PRO A 15 34.99 -5.33 -27.33
C PRO A 15 36.30 -4.61 -27.71
N ARG A 16 36.99 -5.12 -28.73
CA ARG A 16 38.11 -4.43 -29.37
C ARG A 16 38.01 -4.61 -30.88
N LEU A 17 37.32 -3.68 -31.53
CA LEU A 17 37.60 -3.10 -32.85
C LEU A 17 36.29 -2.61 -33.49
N PHE A 18 35.89 -1.39 -33.18
CA PHE A 18 35.12 -0.53 -34.10
C PHE A 18 35.41 0.95 -33.76
N ILE A 19 36.71 1.30 -33.69
CA ILE A 19 37.14 2.70 -33.49
C ILE A 19 38.31 2.99 -34.46
N ALA A 20 38.16 2.67 -35.74
CA ALA A 20 39.22 2.95 -36.73
C ALA A 20 38.83 3.90 -37.87
N HIS A 21 37.54 4.20 -38.11
CA HIS A 21 37.13 5.01 -39.27
C HIS A 21 36.15 6.16 -39.00
N MET A 22 36.05 6.66 -37.76
CA MET A 22 35.28 7.87 -37.47
C MET A 22 36.18 9.10 -37.41
N GLY A 23 35.87 10.11 -38.23
CA GLY A 23 36.54 11.42 -38.22
C GLY A 23 36.45 12.11 -36.86
N ARG A 24 37.36 13.04 -36.58
CA ARG A 24 37.50 13.74 -35.28
C ARG A 24 36.19 14.39 -34.80
N ALA A 25 35.36 14.87 -35.73
CA ALA A 25 34.03 15.41 -35.46
C ALA A 25 33.01 14.35 -34.99
N SER A 26 33.05 13.14 -35.58
CA SER A 26 32.14 12.03 -35.24
C SER A 26 32.44 11.40 -33.88
N ARG A 27 33.72 11.42 -33.45
CA ARG A 27 34.12 10.98 -32.10
C ARG A 27 33.63 11.96 -31.01
N GLY A 28 33.64 13.26 -31.28
CA GLY A 28 33.09 14.27 -30.39
C GLY A 28 31.57 14.16 -30.23
N LEU A 29 30.87 13.89 -31.34
CA LEU A 29 29.41 13.70 -31.33
C LEU A 29 28.97 12.44 -30.57
N LEU A 30 29.71 11.33 -30.72
CA LEU A 30 29.43 10.09 -30.00
C LEU A 30 29.73 10.20 -28.49
N ALA A 31 30.80 10.91 -28.10
CA ALA A 31 31.09 11.21 -26.71
C ALA A 31 30.03 12.13 -26.08
N LEU A 32 29.53 13.12 -26.83
CA LEU A 32 28.44 14.00 -26.41
C LEU A 32 27.11 13.25 -26.26
N LEU A 33 26.80 12.32 -27.18
CA LEU A 33 25.61 11.45 -27.11
C LEU A 33 25.68 10.46 -25.94
N LEU A 34 26.86 9.91 -25.62
CA LEU A 34 27.07 9.04 -24.45
C LEU A 34 27.00 9.81 -23.11
N LEU A 35 27.44 11.08 -23.09
CA LEU A 35 27.30 11.97 -21.93
C LEU A 35 25.83 12.37 -21.67
N LEU A 36 25.04 12.53 -22.74
CA LEU A 36 23.60 12.82 -22.67
C LEU A 36 22.76 11.56 -22.35
N ALA A 37 23.20 10.38 -22.77
CA ALA A 37 22.54 9.11 -22.44
C ALA A 37 22.74 8.66 -20.98
N GLY A 38 23.77 9.18 -20.29
CA GLY A 38 24.06 8.86 -18.88
C GLY A 38 23.22 9.63 -17.85
N HIS A 39 22.47 10.64 -18.27
CA HIS A 39 21.71 11.54 -17.38
C HIS A 39 20.21 11.53 -17.69
N SER A 40 19.59 10.35 -17.78
CA SER A 40 18.15 10.26 -17.45
C SER A 40 18.00 10.42 -15.94
N ALA A 41 18.17 11.65 -15.44
CA ALA A 41 17.59 12.03 -14.16
C ALA A 41 16.07 11.93 -14.35
N ARG A 42 15.47 10.82 -13.91
CA ARG A 42 14.02 10.78 -13.75
C ARG A 42 13.68 11.94 -12.82
N ALA A 43 12.96 12.93 -13.33
CA ALA A 43 12.42 13.97 -12.49
C ALA A 43 11.51 13.30 -11.45
N ASP A 44 11.72 13.63 -10.17
CA ASP A 44 10.85 13.14 -9.10
C ASP A 44 9.41 13.56 -9.42
N GLU A 45 8.48 12.61 -9.30
CA GLU A 45 7.05 12.87 -9.44
C GLU A 45 6.62 13.85 -8.34
N ARG A 46 5.63 14.73 -8.61
CA ARG A 46 5.20 15.78 -7.67
C ARG A 46 4.91 15.24 -6.26
N TRP A 47 4.31 14.05 -6.19
CA TRP A 47 3.94 13.42 -4.93
C TRP A 47 5.16 13.03 -4.08
N GLN A 48 6.35 12.89 -4.68
CA GLN A 48 7.59 12.55 -3.99
C GLN A 48 8.21 13.74 -3.24
N SER A 49 7.64 14.95 -3.31
CA SER A 49 8.12 16.10 -2.53
C SER A 49 7.77 15.96 -1.05
N ASP A 50 8.67 16.43 -0.15
CA ASP A 50 8.47 16.29 1.29
C ASP A 50 7.19 16.99 1.77
N SER A 51 6.89 18.18 1.25
CA SER A 51 5.67 18.92 1.59
C SER A 51 4.41 18.13 1.22
N TYR A 52 4.39 17.51 0.03
CA TYR A 52 3.24 16.73 -0.41
C TYR A 52 3.09 15.44 0.40
N LEU A 53 4.19 14.77 0.73
CA LEU A 53 4.17 13.58 1.59
C LEU A 53 3.67 13.91 3.00
N VAL A 54 4.10 15.04 3.57
CA VAL A 54 3.61 15.52 4.87
C VAL A 54 2.12 15.82 4.81
N GLU A 55 1.67 16.61 3.83
CA GLU A 55 0.25 16.96 3.67
C GLU A 55 -0.61 15.71 3.47
N SER A 56 -0.16 14.78 2.61
CA SER A 56 -0.85 13.52 2.35
C SER A 56 -0.92 12.66 3.61
N PHE A 57 0.18 12.52 4.35
CA PHE A 57 0.16 11.74 5.60
C PHE A 57 -0.78 12.34 6.63
N MET A 58 -0.78 13.67 6.78
CA MET A 58 -1.69 14.35 7.70
C MET A 58 -3.16 14.14 7.29
N ALA A 59 -3.47 14.27 5.99
CA ALA A 59 -4.83 14.05 5.50
C ALA A 59 -5.31 12.61 5.70
N ILE A 60 -4.47 11.61 5.41
CA ILE A 60 -4.88 10.20 5.43
C ILE A 60 -4.82 9.60 6.84
N ALA A 61 -3.79 9.91 7.64
CA ALA A 61 -3.59 9.27 8.95
C ALA A 61 -4.25 10.00 10.12
N MET A 62 -4.39 11.33 10.04
CA MET A 62 -4.80 12.18 11.16
C MET A 62 -6.23 12.73 11.03
N GLU A 63 -6.85 12.65 9.86
CA GLU A 63 -8.27 12.98 9.66
C GLU A 63 -9.12 11.70 9.79
N ARG A 64 -10.44 11.85 9.68
CA ARG A 64 -11.42 10.76 9.74
C ARG A 64 -12.46 10.99 8.66
N GLU A 65 -12.84 9.92 7.98
CA GLU A 65 -13.84 9.96 6.90
C GLU A 65 -15.20 10.41 7.43
N TYR A 66 -15.56 9.92 8.63
CA TYR A 66 -16.81 10.21 9.30
C TYR A 66 -16.59 10.52 10.79
N GLY A 67 -17.23 11.58 11.31
CA GLY A 67 -17.18 11.98 12.73
C GLY A 67 -16.44 13.29 13.01
N GLU A 68 -16.38 13.71 14.28
CA GLU A 68 -15.72 14.97 14.66
C GLU A 68 -14.19 14.87 14.61
N ALA A 69 -13.55 15.85 13.96
CA ALA A 69 -12.09 15.99 13.84
C ALA A 69 -11.37 16.38 15.16
N ARG A 70 -12.09 16.49 16.28
CA ARG A 70 -11.51 17.01 17.54
C ARG A 70 -10.69 15.95 18.25
N GLN A 71 -9.39 16.25 18.36
CA GLN A 71 -8.39 15.50 19.14
C GLN A 71 -8.03 14.12 18.60
N THR A 72 -8.08 13.94 17.28
CA THR A 72 -7.57 12.73 16.65
C THR A 72 -6.10 12.50 17.03
N ARG A 73 -5.83 11.34 17.63
CA ARG A 73 -4.47 10.86 17.88
C ARG A 73 -4.08 9.86 16.81
N PHE A 74 -2.80 9.84 16.48
CA PHE A 74 -2.25 8.88 15.55
C PHE A 74 -2.45 7.46 16.11
N ALA A 75 -2.99 6.56 15.29
CA ALA A 75 -3.27 5.19 15.65
C ALA A 75 -2.52 4.25 14.72
N ARG A 76 -1.88 3.23 15.29
CA ARG A 76 -1.28 2.13 14.53
C ARG A 76 -1.24 0.86 15.36
N TRP A 77 -1.01 -0.28 14.70
CA TRP A 77 -0.77 -1.53 15.39
C TRP A 77 0.58 -1.54 16.09
N GLN A 78 0.59 -2.04 17.33
CA GLN A 78 1.81 -2.26 18.10
C GLN A 78 2.06 -3.75 18.37
N GLN A 79 0.99 -4.50 18.62
CA GLN A 79 0.99 -5.97 18.65
C GLN A 79 0.89 -6.56 17.22
N PRO A 80 1.45 -7.75 16.95
CA PRO A 80 1.22 -8.47 15.70
C PRO A 80 -0.26 -8.62 15.34
N ILE A 81 -0.58 -8.53 14.05
CA ILE A 81 -1.93 -8.74 13.53
C ILE A 81 -2.19 -10.24 13.39
N ARG A 82 -3.30 -10.68 13.99
CA ARG A 82 -3.88 -12.00 13.90
C ARG A 82 -5.20 -11.87 13.16
N LEU A 83 -5.14 -12.15 11.86
CA LEU A 83 -6.22 -12.01 10.90
C LEU A 83 -7.05 -13.29 10.84
N GLN A 84 -8.35 -13.19 11.13
CA GLN A 84 -9.31 -14.23 10.81
C GLN A 84 -10.12 -13.83 9.58
N LEU A 85 -10.18 -14.71 8.59
CA LEU A 85 -11.09 -14.60 7.46
C LEU A 85 -12.36 -15.42 7.75
N ILE A 86 -13.49 -14.74 7.81
CA ILE A 86 -14.83 -15.32 7.85
C ILE A 86 -15.40 -15.20 6.44
N ASN A 87 -15.49 -16.33 5.74
CA ASN A 87 -15.89 -16.35 4.35
C ASN A 87 -17.25 -17.06 4.16
N GLU A 88 -18.31 -16.26 4.09
CA GLU A 88 -19.68 -16.74 4.02
C GLU A 88 -20.17 -16.95 2.58
N SER A 89 -19.68 -16.16 1.61
CA SER A 89 -20.23 -16.07 0.24
C SER A 89 -19.16 -16.00 -0.86
N GLY A 90 -19.59 -16.23 -2.11
CA GLY A 90 -18.74 -16.18 -3.30
C GLY A 90 -17.70 -17.31 -3.41
N ASP A 91 -16.67 -17.09 -4.23
CA ASP A 91 -15.55 -18.03 -4.41
C ASP A 91 -14.58 -17.99 -3.22
N LYS A 92 -14.77 -18.92 -2.27
CA LYS A 92 -14.04 -18.93 -1.00
C LYS A 92 -12.54 -19.21 -1.16
N PRO A 93 -12.11 -20.21 -1.98
CA PRO A 93 -10.69 -20.44 -2.25
C PRO A 93 -9.98 -19.21 -2.83
N LEU A 94 -10.55 -18.61 -3.89
CA LEU A 94 -9.93 -17.44 -4.53
C LEU A 94 -9.81 -16.26 -3.56
N GLN A 95 -10.87 -16.01 -2.79
CA GLN A 95 -10.88 -14.96 -1.77
C GLN A 95 -9.81 -15.18 -0.70
N ALA A 96 -9.61 -16.42 -0.24
CA ALA A 96 -8.56 -16.75 0.72
C ALA A 96 -7.16 -16.47 0.18
N ASP A 97 -6.91 -16.77 -1.10
CA ASP A 97 -5.64 -16.47 -1.76
C ASP A 97 -5.40 -14.97 -1.88
N VAL A 98 -6.40 -14.21 -2.34
CA VAL A 98 -6.34 -12.74 -2.43
C VAL A 98 -6.00 -12.13 -1.07
N VAL A 99 -6.68 -12.56 -0.01
CA VAL A 99 -6.44 -12.09 1.37
C VAL A 99 -5.04 -12.42 1.84
N LYS A 100 -4.56 -13.65 1.59
CA LYS A 100 -3.22 -14.08 1.96
C LYS A 100 -2.15 -13.24 1.27
N VAL A 101 -2.33 -12.96 -0.03
CA VAL A 101 -1.39 -12.14 -0.81
C VAL A 101 -1.37 -10.70 -0.30
N GLN A 102 -2.54 -10.08 -0.11
CA GLN A 102 -2.62 -8.70 0.36
C GLN A 102 -2.05 -8.53 1.78
N ALA A 103 -2.38 -9.44 2.70
CA ALA A 103 -1.82 -9.43 4.05
C ALA A 103 -0.29 -9.57 4.05
N ALA A 104 0.25 -10.48 3.24
CA ALA A 104 1.70 -10.65 3.10
C ALA A 104 2.37 -9.41 2.48
N HIS A 105 1.69 -8.75 1.53
CA HIS A 105 2.19 -7.54 0.90
C HIS A 105 2.31 -6.39 1.91
N LEU A 106 1.26 -6.11 2.68
CA LEU A 106 1.28 -5.08 3.71
C LEU A 106 2.29 -5.39 4.82
N ALA A 107 2.42 -6.65 5.24
CA ALA A 107 3.40 -7.06 6.23
C ALA A 107 4.84 -6.78 5.76
N ARG A 108 5.12 -6.98 4.47
CA ARG A 108 6.43 -6.71 3.87
C ARG A 108 6.73 -5.22 3.75
N ILE A 109 5.75 -4.41 3.35
CA ILE A 109 5.92 -2.96 3.25
C ILE A 109 6.21 -2.38 4.63
N THR A 110 5.36 -2.68 5.60
CA THR A 110 5.39 -2.07 6.94
C THR A 110 6.43 -2.70 7.87
N GLY A 111 6.86 -3.93 7.59
CA GLY A 111 7.63 -4.74 8.54
C GLY A 111 6.79 -5.22 9.75
N HIS A 112 5.48 -4.96 9.75
CA HIS A 112 4.59 -5.34 10.84
C HIS A 112 4.03 -6.76 10.60
N PRO A 113 4.18 -7.71 11.54
CA PRO A 113 3.76 -9.10 11.30
C PRO A 113 2.24 -9.24 11.18
N ILE A 114 1.81 -9.94 10.12
CA ILE A 114 0.41 -10.32 9.90
C ILE A 114 0.34 -11.83 9.71
N SER A 115 -0.53 -12.49 10.48
CA SER A 115 -0.68 -13.95 10.47
C SER A 115 -2.16 -14.34 10.39
N MET A 116 -2.46 -15.35 9.57
CA MET A 116 -3.80 -15.93 9.50
C MET A 116 -4.06 -16.83 10.71
N VAL A 117 -5.21 -16.69 11.36
CA VAL A 117 -5.61 -17.48 12.53
C VAL A 117 -7.06 -17.94 12.43
N THR A 118 -7.39 -19.02 13.15
CA THR A 118 -8.76 -19.53 13.29
C THR A 118 -9.39 -19.18 14.65
N ALA A 119 -8.59 -18.70 15.62
CA ALA A 119 -9.05 -18.35 16.95
C ALA A 119 -8.30 -17.13 17.52
N LYS A 120 -8.97 -16.37 18.39
CA LYS A 120 -8.45 -15.16 19.07
C LYS A 120 -7.88 -14.09 18.11
N PRO A 121 -8.57 -13.73 17.01
CA PRO A 121 -8.11 -12.66 16.12
C PRO A 121 -8.13 -11.31 16.83
N ASN A 122 -7.32 -10.38 16.33
CA ASN A 122 -7.49 -8.94 16.58
C ASN A 122 -7.89 -8.19 15.30
N LEU A 123 -7.76 -8.78 14.11
CA LEU A 123 -8.37 -8.30 12.87
C LEU A 123 -9.31 -9.37 12.33
N THR A 124 -10.56 -9.02 12.08
CA THR A 124 -11.54 -9.91 11.46
C THR A 124 -11.98 -9.35 10.11
N LEU A 125 -11.82 -10.14 9.05
CA LEU A 125 -12.33 -9.84 7.73
C LEU A 125 -13.54 -10.73 7.44
N ILE A 126 -14.67 -10.11 7.13
CA ILE A 126 -15.94 -10.79 6.86
C ILE A 126 -16.30 -10.57 5.40
N MET A 127 -16.25 -11.64 4.61
CA MET A 127 -16.69 -11.67 3.21
C MET A 127 -18.09 -12.28 3.16
N THR A 128 -19.09 -11.48 2.78
CA THR A 128 -20.52 -11.75 2.98
C THR A 128 -21.36 -11.26 1.79
N ASP A 129 -22.67 -11.48 1.81
CA ASP A 129 -23.60 -10.80 0.91
C ASP A 129 -23.96 -9.39 1.41
N TYR A 130 -24.23 -8.47 0.49
CA TYR A 130 -24.61 -7.07 0.77
C TYR A 130 -25.82 -6.96 1.72
N SER A 131 -26.80 -7.83 1.56
CA SER A 131 -28.01 -7.87 2.42
C SER A 131 -27.71 -8.02 3.92
N LYS A 132 -26.57 -8.62 4.27
CA LYS A 132 -26.14 -8.85 5.67
C LYS A 132 -25.25 -7.74 6.22
N MET A 133 -24.64 -6.93 5.37
CA MET A 133 -23.60 -5.95 5.71
C MET A 133 -24.02 -5.01 6.85
N LYS A 134 -25.19 -4.39 6.74
CA LYS A 134 -25.74 -3.52 7.80
C LYS A 134 -25.88 -4.23 9.15
N SER A 135 -26.42 -5.45 9.13
CA SER A 135 -26.61 -6.21 10.38
C SER A 135 -25.27 -6.62 11.00
N LEU A 136 -24.26 -6.91 10.17
CA LEU A 136 -22.91 -7.24 10.61
C LEU A 136 -22.20 -6.03 11.20
N ALA A 137 -22.19 -4.91 10.48
CA ALA A 137 -21.61 -3.64 10.94
C ALA A 137 -22.17 -3.22 12.30
N ASN A 138 -23.49 -3.27 12.48
CA ASN A 138 -24.11 -2.96 13.77
C ASN A 138 -23.63 -3.88 14.91
N ARG A 139 -23.38 -5.17 14.63
CA ARG A 139 -22.91 -6.15 15.63
C ARG A 139 -21.42 -6.02 15.93
N THR A 140 -20.59 -5.72 14.93
CA THR A 140 -19.12 -5.78 15.04
C THR A 140 -18.48 -4.41 15.29
N MET A 141 -19.08 -3.34 14.75
CA MET A 141 -18.58 -1.97 14.82
C MET A 141 -19.41 -1.09 15.78
N GLY A 142 -20.61 -1.56 16.16
CA GLY A 142 -21.54 -0.82 17.01
C GLY A 142 -22.50 0.06 16.22
N ASN A 143 -23.39 0.77 16.92
CA ASN A 143 -24.41 1.63 16.31
C ASN A 143 -24.01 3.11 16.37
N ASP A 144 -22.83 3.43 15.83
CA ASP A 144 -22.31 4.79 15.76
C ASP A 144 -22.92 5.56 14.56
N PRO A 145 -23.21 6.87 14.67
CA PRO A 145 -23.64 7.67 13.53
C PRO A 145 -22.69 7.60 12.33
N SER A 146 -21.37 7.55 12.55
CA SER A 146 -20.35 7.42 11.50
C SER A 146 -20.52 6.12 10.71
N VAL A 147 -20.71 4.99 11.40
CA VAL A 147 -20.97 3.67 10.78
C VAL A 147 -22.26 3.71 9.95
N ASN A 148 -23.29 4.43 10.41
CA ASN A 148 -24.55 4.57 9.66
C ASN A 148 -24.41 5.41 8.39
N ILE A 149 -23.48 6.37 8.35
CA ILE A 149 -23.17 7.16 7.14
C ILE A 149 -22.34 6.30 6.18
N ALA A 150 -21.27 5.68 6.69
CA ALA A 150 -20.43 4.76 5.92
C ALA A 150 -21.25 3.62 5.28
N LEU A 151 -22.24 3.07 5.99
CA LEU A 151 -23.15 2.05 5.45
C LEU A 151 -24.04 2.52 4.29
N LYS A 152 -24.28 3.83 4.14
CA LYS A 152 -25.10 4.38 3.06
C LYS A 152 -24.29 4.69 1.81
N GLU A 153 -23.02 5.04 2.00
CA GLU A 153 -22.16 5.60 0.96
C GLU A 153 -21.10 4.57 0.50
N GLY A 154 -20.59 3.77 1.43
CA GLY A 154 -19.48 2.84 1.23
C GLY A 154 -19.85 1.57 0.47
N LEU A 155 -18.98 1.20 -0.48
CA LEU A 155 -19.03 -0.09 -1.15
C LEU A 155 -18.70 -1.25 -0.20
N CYS A 156 -17.77 -0.98 0.72
CA CYS A 156 -17.19 -1.87 1.71
C CYS A 156 -17.04 -1.06 3.03
N LEU A 157 -16.64 -1.72 4.12
CA LEU A 157 -16.44 -1.04 5.40
C LEU A 157 -15.23 -1.57 6.15
N ALA A 158 -14.40 -0.67 6.64
CA ALA A 158 -13.44 -0.91 7.71
C ALA A 158 -13.73 -0.06 8.94
N ASN A 159 -13.39 -0.60 10.10
CA ASN A 159 -13.30 0.17 11.33
C ASN A 159 -12.26 -0.46 12.26
N PHE A 160 -11.65 0.36 13.10
CA PHE A 160 -10.78 -0.11 14.17
C PHE A 160 -11.04 0.60 15.50
N ALA A 161 -10.80 -0.13 16.58
CA ALA A 161 -10.84 0.37 17.95
C ALA A 161 -9.42 0.47 18.50
N THR A 162 -9.17 1.54 19.26
CA THR A 162 -7.89 1.75 19.93
C THR A 162 -7.99 1.48 21.44
N ASN A 163 -6.85 1.14 22.05
CA ASN A 163 -6.71 1.11 23.51
C ASN A 163 -6.47 2.54 24.07
N PRO A 164 -6.39 2.73 25.40
CA PRO A 164 -6.12 4.05 25.98
C PRO A 164 -4.79 4.70 25.56
N GLN A 165 -3.85 3.93 24.99
CA GLN A 165 -2.58 4.42 24.42
C GLN A 165 -2.71 4.76 22.92
N HIS A 166 -3.93 4.73 22.38
CA HIS A 166 -4.24 4.92 20.96
C HIS A 166 -3.61 3.88 20.02
N GLU A 167 -3.15 2.75 20.55
CA GLU A 167 -2.71 1.62 19.72
C GLU A 167 -3.94 0.91 19.16
N ILE A 168 -3.88 0.52 17.90
CA ILE A 168 -4.95 -0.30 17.31
C ILE A 168 -4.98 -1.64 18.04
N SER A 169 -6.14 -1.95 18.61
CA SER A 169 -6.36 -3.11 19.47
C SER A 169 -7.24 -4.15 18.82
N ARG A 170 -8.20 -3.71 18.00
CA ARG A 170 -9.12 -4.54 17.22
C ARG A 170 -9.53 -3.83 15.94
N ALA A 171 -9.76 -4.58 14.87
CA ALA A 171 -10.32 -4.06 13.63
C ALA A 171 -11.27 -5.06 12.99
N THR A 172 -12.24 -4.54 12.24
CA THR A 172 -13.17 -5.33 11.42
C THR A 172 -13.23 -4.76 10.01
N ILE A 173 -13.16 -5.64 9.01
CA ILE A 173 -13.43 -5.32 7.61
C ILE A 173 -14.64 -6.14 7.15
N ILE A 174 -15.57 -5.52 6.44
CA ILE A 174 -16.74 -6.18 5.84
C ILE A 174 -16.74 -5.90 4.34
N ILE A 175 -16.67 -6.97 3.55
CA ILE A 175 -16.72 -6.89 2.08
C ILE A 175 -17.98 -7.64 1.60
N PRO A 176 -18.98 -6.94 1.05
CA PRO A 176 -20.10 -7.56 0.36
C PRO A 176 -19.64 -8.08 -1.00
N VAL A 177 -19.30 -9.36 -1.10
CA VAL A 177 -18.61 -9.93 -2.28
C VAL A 177 -19.50 -9.98 -3.53
N ASP A 178 -20.80 -10.16 -3.36
CA ASP A 178 -21.80 -10.11 -4.43
C ASP A 178 -21.86 -8.71 -5.05
N TYR A 179 -22.00 -7.68 -4.22
CA TYR A 179 -22.16 -6.29 -4.65
C TYR A 179 -20.85 -5.69 -5.18
N SER A 180 -19.74 -5.86 -4.45
CA SER A 180 -18.43 -5.37 -4.89
C SER A 180 -17.96 -5.98 -6.21
N ARG A 181 -18.25 -7.27 -6.45
CA ARG A 181 -17.98 -7.92 -7.75
C ARG A 181 -18.89 -7.43 -8.86
N ALA A 182 -20.19 -7.25 -8.58
CA ALA A 182 -21.11 -6.68 -9.56
C ALA A 182 -20.70 -5.25 -9.99
N LYS A 183 -19.99 -4.52 -9.13
CA LYS A 183 -19.40 -3.21 -9.43
C LYS A 183 -18.00 -3.27 -10.03
N GLY A 184 -17.37 -4.45 -10.13
CA GLY A 184 -16.00 -4.60 -10.61
C GLY A 184 -14.93 -4.10 -9.63
N ARG A 185 -15.29 -3.83 -8.37
CA ARG A 185 -14.46 -3.13 -7.38
C ARG A 185 -14.07 -4.02 -6.18
N PHE A 186 -14.15 -5.34 -6.35
CA PHE A 186 -13.79 -6.29 -5.27
C PHE A 186 -12.33 -6.15 -4.82
N LEU A 187 -11.40 -5.96 -5.76
CA LEU A 187 -9.99 -5.80 -5.42
C LEU A 187 -9.72 -4.44 -4.76
N ASP A 188 -10.38 -3.36 -5.21
CA ASP A 188 -10.32 -2.04 -4.58
C ASP A 188 -10.64 -2.17 -3.08
N CYS A 189 -11.78 -2.76 -2.75
CA CYS A 189 -12.17 -3.00 -1.35
C CYS A 189 -11.13 -3.82 -0.58
N VAL A 190 -10.56 -4.86 -1.18
CA VAL A 190 -9.54 -5.65 -0.46
C VAL A 190 -8.28 -4.83 -0.23
N VAL A 191 -7.85 -4.01 -1.19
CA VAL A 191 -6.63 -3.23 -1.05
C VAL A 191 -6.83 -2.08 -0.07
N GLU A 192 -7.89 -1.30 -0.26
CA GLU A 192 -8.22 -0.09 0.50
C GLU A 192 -8.50 -0.40 1.96
N GLU A 193 -9.47 -1.27 2.24
CA GLU A 193 -9.93 -1.54 3.61
C GLU A 193 -8.82 -2.17 4.47
N PHE A 194 -7.99 -3.03 3.88
CA PHE A 194 -6.82 -3.56 4.57
C PHE A 194 -5.80 -2.47 4.88
N THR A 195 -5.62 -1.52 3.97
CA THR A 195 -4.64 -0.45 4.14
C THR A 195 -5.14 0.58 5.16
N GLN A 196 -6.43 0.90 5.15
CA GLN A 196 -7.07 1.77 6.14
C GLN A 196 -6.88 1.23 7.57
N VAL A 197 -7.14 -0.08 7.80
CA VAL A 197 -6.95 -0.68 9.13
C VAL A 197 -5.49 -0.76 9.57
N MET A 198 -4.51 -0.46 8.71
CA MET A 198 -3.11 -0.31 9.12
C MET A 198 -2.84 1.02 9.85
N GLY A 199 -3.82 1.92 9.95
CA GLY A 199 -3.70 3.24 10.59
C GLY A 199 -3.74 4.41 9.61
N LEU A 200 -4.38 4.21 8.45
CA LEU A 200 -4.57 5.21 7.39
C LEU A 200 -6.07 5.38 7.07
N PRO A 201 -6.90 5.78 8.04
CA PRO A 201 -8.36 5.57 8.01
C PRO A 201 -9.17 6.58 7.19
N ASN A 202 -8.55 7.53 6.50
CA ASN A 202 -9.28 8.61 5.85
C ASN A 202 -9.05 8.60 4.34
N ASP A 203 -10.08 8.96 3.59
CA ASP A 203 -10.01 9.24 2.17
C ASP A 203 -9.96 10.74 1.88
N SER A 204 -9.29 11.11 0.79
CA SER A 204 -9.08 12.51 0.41
C SER A 204 -8.82 12.69 -1.08
N ASP A 205 -9.70 13.46 -1.73
CA ASP A 205 -9.54 13.92 -3.13
C ASP A 205 -8.23 14.70 -3.38
N LYS A 206 -7.58 15.19 -2.33
CA LYS A 206 -6.33 15.97 -2.43
C LYS A 206 -5.09 15.09 -2.57
N VAL A 207 -5.19 13.81 -2.26
CA VAL A 207 -4.06 12.87 -2.19
C VAL A 207 -4.04 12.02 -3.46
N PHE A 208 -3.12 12.30 -4.38
CA PHE A 208 -3.06 11.69 -5.70
C PHE A 208 -1.60 11.51 -6.15
N PRO A 209 -1.23 10.35 -6.73
CA PRO A 209 -2.06 9.16 -6.96
C PRO A 209 -2.17 8.32 -5.68
N SER A 210 -3.37 7.85 -5.32
CA SER A 210 -3.57 7.05 -4.09
C SER A 210 -4.84 6.21 -4.20
N ILE A 211 -4.86 5.05 -3.53
CA ILE A 211 -6.11 4.29 -3.34
C ILE A 211 -7.13 5.04 -2.46
N PHE A 212 -6.68 6.00 -1.64
CA PHE A 212 -7.54 6.78 -0.73
C PHE A 212 -8.18 7.99 -1.42
N ASN A 213 -8.21 7.99 -2.75
CA ASN A 213 -8.78 9.09 -3.53
C ASN A 213 -9.87 8.52 -4.41
N ASP A 214 -11.10 9.01 -4.22
CA ASP A 214 -12.28 8.53 -4.94
C ASP A 214 -12.20 8.76 -6.45
N ASN A 215 -11.34 9.68 -6.89
CA ASN A 215 -11.09 9.98 -8.30
C ASN A 215 -9.91 9.19 -8.88
N SER A 216 -9.28 8.32 -8.09
CA SER A 216 -8.19 7.47 -8.53
C SER A 216 -8.67 6.40 -9.52
N ILE A 217 -7.82 6.11 -10.50
CA ILE A 217 -8.02 4.99 -11.43
C ILE A 217 -7.25 3.73 -10.99
N ASP A 218 -6.46 3.84 -9.92
CA ASP A 218 -5.61 2.76 -9.41
C ASP A 218 -6.36 1.89 -8.40
N SER A 219 -6.67 0.66 -8.77
CA SER A 219 -7.24 -0.37 -7.86
C SER A 219 -6.22 -1.01 -6.90
N PHE A 220 -4.95 -0.61 -6.97
CA PHE A 220 -3.85 -1.20 -6.21
C PHE A 220 -2.94 -0.12 -5.63
N LEU A 221 -2.20 -0.46 -4.57
CA LEU A 221 -1.26 0.46 -3.92
C LEU A 221 -0.33 1.16 -4.91
N THR A 222 -0.30 2.49 -4.85
CA THR A 222 0.61 3.35 -5.60
C THR A 222 1.94 3.52 -4.86
N GLY A 223 2.92 4.17 -5.51
CA GLY A 223 4.16 4.56 -4.82
C GLY A 223 3.93 5.51 -3.64
N LEU A 224 2.90 6.36 -3.72
CA LEU A 224 2.53 7.24 -2.61
C LEU A 224 2.00 6.42 -1.43
N ASP A 225 1.07 5.48 -1.68
CA ASP A 225 0.50 4.63 -0.62
C ASP A 225 1.59 3.81 0.09
N TYR A 226 2.55 3.30 -0.68
CA TYR A 226 3.74 2.63 -0.14
C TYR A 226 4.50 3.53 0.83
N VAL A 227 4.77 4.79 0.46
CA VAL A 227 5.50 5.72 1.33
C VAL A 227 4.68 6.08 2.57
N LEU A 228 3.36 6.28 2.45
CA LEU A 228 2.49 6.57 3.59
C LEU A 228 2.48 5.41 4.61
N LEU A 229 2.41 4.16 4.14
CA LEU A 229 2.55 2.97 4.99
C LEU A 229 3.92 2.92 5.68
N LYS A 230 5.00 3.22 4.96
CA LYS A 230 6.37 3.26 5.52
C LYS A 230 6.51 4.35 6.58
N MET A 231 5.90 5.51 6.37
CA MET A 231 5.85 6.61 7.34
C MET A 231 5.07 6.18 8.60
N ALA A 232 3.88 5.60 8.45
CA ALA A 232 3.02 5.17 9.58
C ALA A 232 3.73 4.17 10.51
N TYR A 233 4.56 3.30 9.95
CA TYR A 233 5.34 2.29 10.69
C TYR A 233 6.80 2.69 10.94
N HIS A 234 7.18 3.94 10.63
CA HIS A 234 8.51 4.43 10.96
C HIS A 234 8.70 4.49 12.49
N PRO A 235 9.88 4.15 13.04
CA PRO A 235 10.11 4.10 14.49
C PRO A 235 9.91 5.44 15.20
N ALA A 236 10.08 6.57 14.51
CA ALA A 236 9.89 7.91 15.08
C ALA A 236 8.42 8.25 15.36
N LEU A 237 7.48 7.69 14.59
CA LEU A 237 6.06 7.88 14.84
C LEU A 237 5.61 6.87 15.90
N LYS A 238 4.75 7.28 16.83
CA LYS A 238 4.21 6.44 17.90
C LYS A 238 2.71 6.65 18.02
N ALA A 239 1.98 5.58 18.35
CA ALA A 239 0.57 5.70 18.69
C ALA A 239 0.38 6.75 19.81
N GLY A 240 -0.70 7.53 19.73
CA GLY A 240 -1.01 8.57 20.71
C GLY A 240 -0.43 9.95 20.40
N MET A 241 0.47 10.06 19.42
CA MET A 241 0.98 11.36 18.98
C MET A 241 -0.14 12.26 18.44
N SER A 242 -0.09 13.52 18.80
CA SER A 242 -0.89 14.61 18.27
C SER A 242 -0.43 15.03 16.86
N SER A 243 -1.26 15.82 16.17
CA SER A 243 -0.92 16.35 14.85
C SER A 243 0.37 17.16 14.85
N ASP A 244 0.65 17.91 15.91
CA ASP A 244 1.86 18.74 16.00
C ASP A 244 3.10 17.90 16.26
N GLU A 245 3.00 16.88 17.13
CA GLU A 245 4.08 15.91 17.34
C GLU A 245 4.40 15.14 16.05
N ILE A 246 3.37 14.68 15.32
CA ILE A 246 3.55 14.03 14.02
C ILE A 246 4.28 14.97 13.05
N ARG A 247 3.80 16.21 12.87
CA ARG A 247 4.47 17.18 11.98
C ARG A 247 5.93 17.43 12.36
N ALA A 248 6.25 17.44 13.65
CA ALA A 248 7.62 17.61 14.12
C ALA A 248 8.52 16.41 13.80
N VAL A 249 8.01 15.18 13.80
CA VAL A 249 8.80 13.97 13.54
C VAL A 249 8.83 13.52 12.08
N LEU A 250 7.88 13.94 11.25
CA LEU A 250 7.81 13.57 9.84
C LEU A 250 9.09 13.91 9.03
N PRO A 251 9.76 15.07 9.22
CA PRO A 251 11.01 15.34 8.53
C PRO A 251 12.11 14.31 8.81
N ILE A 252 12.15 13.77 10.04
CA ILE A 252 13.11 12.72 10.44
C ILE A 252 12.80 11.42 9.69
N ALA A 253 11.52 11.03 9.63
CA ALA A 253 11.08 9.84 8.91
C ALA A 253 11.36 9.96 7.40
N LEU A 254 11.07 11.11 6.79
CA LEU A 254 11.29 11.34 5.37
C LEU A 254 12.79 11.32 5.01
N ALA A 255 13.64 11.94 5.84
CA ALA A 255 15.09 11.88 5.63
C ALA A 255 15.62 10.43 5.64
N ASP A 256 15.17 9.61 6.58
CA ASP A 256 15.53 8.17 6.66
C ASP A 256 15.03 7.39 5.43
N LEU A 257 13.77 7.59 5.03
CA LEU A 257 13.19 6.93 3.85
C LEU A 257 13.89 7.36 2.55
N ARG A 258 14.29 8.63 2.42
CA ARG A 258 15.08 9.11 1.28
C ARG A 258 16.47 8.45 1.25
N ALA A 259 17.17 8.40 2.38
CA ALA A 259 18.49 7.79 2.49
C ALA A 259 18.46 6.30 2.10
N LYS A 260 17.39 5.59 2.45
CA LYS A 260 17.15 4.18 2.08
C LYS A 260 16.63 3.99 0.65
N GLY A 261 16.36 5.08 -0.08
CA GLY A 261 15.80 5.05 -1.42
C GLY A 261 14.37 4.52 -1.48
N GLU A 262 13.62 4.57 -0.37
CA GLU A 262 12.24 4.08 -0.29
C GLU A 262 11.29 4.97 -1.09
N ILE A 263 11.51 6.29 -1.10
CA ILE A 263 10.69 7.25 -1.86
C ILE A 263 11.00 7.17 -3.37
N ARG A 264 12.28 7.22 -3.74
CA ARG A 264 12.71 7.20 -5.16
C ARG A 264 12.29 5.91 -5.87
N GLU A 265 12.35 4.78 -5.18
CA GLU A 265 12.04 3.46 -5.74
C GLU A 265 10.61 2.99 -5.45
N ALA A 266 9.77 3.82 -4.83
CA ALA A 266 8.47 3.39 -4.29
C ALA A 266 7.59 2.70 -5.34
N ASN A 267 7.47 3.29 -6.54
CA ASN A 267 6.69 2.73 -7.65
C ASN A 267 7.15 1.32 -8.06
N ARG A 268 8.44 1.01 -7.91
CA ARG A 268 8.98 -0.33 -8.18
C ARG A 268 8.82 -1.26 -6.98
N ARG A 269 9.06 -0.75 -5.76
CA ARG A 269 9.03 -1.53 -4.51
C ARG A 269 7.62 -1.98 -4.16
N VAL A 270 6.61 -1.14 -4.37
CA VAL A 270 5.20 -1.46 -4.11
C VAL A 270 4.66 -2.58 -5.01
N GLN A 271 5.35 -2.92 -6.10
CA GLN A 271 4.95 -4.01 -6.99
C GLN A 271 5.60 -5.36 -6.63
N GLN A 272 6.50 -5.39 -5.65
CA GLN A 272 7.20 -6.62 -5.28
C GLN A 272 6.28 -7.56 -4.51
N GLN A 273 5.91 -8.68 -5.14
CA GLN A 273 5.03 -9.68 -4.54
C GLN A 273 3.72 -9.05 -4.06
N SER A 274 3.22 -8.09 -4.85
CA SER A 274 1.98 -7.35 -4.61
C SER A 274 0.78 -8.12 -5.13
N LEU A 275 -0.41 -7.76 -4.65
CA LEU A 275 -1.66 -8.28 -5.21
C LEU A 275 -1.81 -7.95 -6.70
N LYS A 276 -1.31 -6.79 -7.15
CA LYS A 276 -1.27 -6.41 -8.57
C LYS A 276 -0.46 -7.43 -9.39
N SER A 277 0.77 -7.72 -8.95
CA SER A 277 1.64 -8.70 -9.63
C SER A 277 1.06 -10.12 -9.62
N TRP A 278 0.41 -10.51 -8.53
CA TRP A 278 -0.27 -11.81 -8.41
C TRP A 278 -1.49 -11.91 -9.34
N ALA A 279 -2.21 -10.81 -9.52
CA ALA A 279 -3.33 -10.70 -10.47
C ALA A 279 -2.87 -10.62 -11.95
N GLY A 280 -1.56 -10.63 -12.22
CA GLY A 280 -1.00 -10.61 -13.57
C GLY A 280 -0.98 -9.23 -14.24
N GLN A 281 -0.96 -8.16 -13.45
CA GLN A 281 -0.92 -6.76 -13.91
C GLN A 281 0.40 -6.05 -13.61
#